data_AF-A0A7Y4FZL4-F1
#
_entry.id   AF-A0A7Y4FZL4-F1
#
_cell.length_a   1.000
_cell.length_b   1.000
_cell.length_c   1.000
_cell.angle_alpha   90.00
_cell.angle_beta   90.00
_cell.angle_gamma   90.00
#
_symmetry.space_group_name_H-M   'P 1'
#
loop_
_entity.id
_entity.type
_entity.pdbx_description
1 polymer ?
#
loop_
_entity_poly.entity_id
_entity_poly.type
_entity_poly.pdbx_seq_one_letter_code
_entity_poly.pdbx_strand_id
1 'polypeptide(L)'
;MNENALYLTQRLIDTCLREDLFGLVSQSRFESQLPSALKLSSYPRNQIWAIFAGSDFTLYLPVTPSYYMQRWVYGQPDGSEGDGWFIERNGVVESQQYYQDWIELLKASAHESSHSLLDGYLQELKCAEKHKGLCDSAFSQQSESLMQPISQLERWEKKLLRADQIASYLDHPYYPTARAKFGLSDHDLEQFAPEFAQSFELRWLAIEKSLVTLTSPQPECWPTMEQVGLPADFALSHELFPAHPLTLRSLDGLPSGTIEAPIAYLEVTPTLSVRTVVVNTAPQVHIKVPLIMRSLGTKNIRLIKPSTLYDGHWFERLLTHLEQTDKDLHGTFFHCYEKHGGHVGDDKTFAYIVREYPQSYFQDKALVPVAALASPMPDGRLFLEHLAEQYYQQDTLTWFKDYVELLCKVHLTLWIRYGIALESNQQNAIIAFDEQGKMTLAMKDNDAARIWPERFQTFEQQSPVKCAQLLDQRITVDNELALGQMFTTITLQLDIAAIVEAMATKGIATSAYLYEVVTNSLSQQLNQLDEQGHNTKLANEMLFESPNLYAKYLLSSGSLLSKEASGASDINKFYGLSAPNFLLLTSEEAQYAYLEDIKQSVS
;
A
#
# COMPACT_ATOMS: atom_id res chain seq x y z
N MET A 1 12.56 -7.84 -26.47
CA MET A 1 12.48 -8.41 -25.10
C MET A 1 11.24 -7.83 -24.45
N ASN A 2 10.56 -8.60 -23.60
CA ASN A 2 9.35 -8.10 -22.94
C ASN A 2 9.75 -7.35 -21.66
N GLU A 3 9.85 -6.03 -21.74
CA GLU A 3 10.28 -5.16 -20.63
C GLU A 3 9.40 -5.35 -19.38
N ASN A 4 8.09 -5.58 -19.55
CA ASN A 4 7.19 -5.83 -18.43
C ASN A 4 7.50 -7.14 -17.69
N ALA A 5 7.92 -8.18 -18.42
CA ALA A 5 8.33 -9.44 -17.81
C ALA A 5 9.64 -9.29 -17.03
N LEU A 6 10.61 -8.52 -17.55
CA LEU A 6 11.86 -8.22 -16.86
C LEU A 6 11.63 -7.40 -15.58
N TYR A 7 10.81 -6.34 -15.66
CA TYR A 7 10.40 -5.54 -14.52
C TYR A 7 9.76 -6.38 -13.38
N LEU A 8 8.86 -7.30 -13.73
CA LEU A 8 8.25 -8.21 -12.74
C LEU A 8 9.24 -9.23 -12.20
N THR A 9 10.17 -9.71 -13.04
CA THR A 9 11.25 -10.61 -12.61
C THR A 9 12.15 -9.95 -11.57
N GLN A 10 12.62 -8.72 -11.85
CA GLN A 10 13.43 -7.92 -10.93
C GLN A 10 12.74 -7.80 -9.56
N ARG A 11 11.49 -7.33 -9.55
CA ARG A 11 10.71 -7.14 -8.31
C ARG A 11 10.47 -8.44 -7.55
N LEU A 12 10.24 -9.55 -8.25
CA LEU A 12 10.05 -10.86 -7.64
C LEU A 12 11.32 -11.33 -6.94
N ILE A 13 12.46 -11.30 -7.64
CA ILE A 13 13.75 -11.75 -7.10
C ILE A 13 14.15 -10.88 -5.91
N ASP A 14 14.05 -9.55 -6.04
CA ASP A 14 14.35 -8.63 -4.93
C ASP A 14 13.46 -8.92 -3.72
N THR A 15 12.18 -9.22 -3.92
CA THR A 15 11.32 -9.57 -2.78
C THR A 15 11.68 -10.91 -2.17
N CYS A 16 12.10 -11.90 -2.97
CA CYS A 16 12.61 -13.18 -2.46
C CYS A 16 13.90 -12.99 -1.64
N LEU A 17 14.81 -12.11 -2.06
CA LEU A 17 16.01 -11.75 -1.30
C LEU A 17 15.66 -11.03 0.00
N ARG A 18 14.77 -10.02 -0.06
CA ARG A 18 14.33 -9.24 1.11
C ARG A 18 13.75 -10.10 2.23
N GLU A 19 12.96 -11.09 1.86
CA GLU A 19 12.26 -11.97 2.80
C GLU A 19 13.03 -13.26 3.11
N ASP A 20 14.27 -13.38 2.61
CA ASP A 20 15.13 -14.58 2.74
C ASP A 20 14.37 -15.87 2.38
N LEU A 21 13.61 -15.82 1.29
CA LEU A 21 12.69 -16.89 0.94
C LEU A 21 13.46 -18.19 0.70
N PHE A 22 13.12 -19.26 1.42
CA PHE A 22 13.82 -20.55 1.41
C PHE A 22 15.31 -20.48 1.78
N GLY A 23 15.76 -19.40 2.45
CA GLY A 23 17.17 -19.21 2.79
C GLY A 23 18.03 -18.69 1.65
N LEU A 24 17.44 -18.07 0.63
CA LEU A 24 18.16 -17.51 -0.53
C LEU A 24 19.28 -16.53 -0.16
N VAL A 25 19.21 -15.89 1.01
CA VAL A 25 20.28 -15.04 1.54
C VAL A 25 21.05 -15.77 2.64
N SER A 26 20.36 -16.35 3.63
CA SER A 26 21.01 -16.93 4.82
C SER A 26 21.79 -18.22 4.55
N GLN A 27 21.47 -18.95 3.47
CA GLN A 27 22.16 -20.18 3.07
C GLN A 27 23.03 -20.01 1.82
N SER A 28 23.04 -18.81 1.22
CA SER A 28 23.90 -18.51 0.09
C SER A 28 25.33 -18.23 0.54
N ARG A 29 26.28 -18.71 -0.26
CA ARG A 29 27.66 -18.22 -0.22
C ARG A 29 27.78 -17.08 -1.21
N PHE A 30 28.36 -15.97 -0.79
CA PHE A 30 28.63 -14.85 -1.68
C PHE A 30 30.08 -14.93 -2.16
N GLU A 31 30.32 -14.65 -3.44
CA GLU A 31 31.68 -14.58 -4.02
C GLU A 31 31.83 -13.36 -4.92
N SER A 32 33.00 -12.72 -4.90
CA SER A 32 33.37 -11.62 -5.81
C SER A 32 34.07 -12.10 -7.08
N GLN A 33 34.50 -13.36 -7.10
CA GLN A 33 35.09 -14.01 -8.27
C GLN A 33 34.00 -14.66 -9.12
N LEU A 34 34.24 -14.72 -10.44
CA LEU A 34 33.39 -15.49 -11.34
C LEU A 34 33.38 -16.96 -10.90
N PRO A 35 32.21 -17.54 -10.55
CA PRO A 35 32.14 -18.94 -10.16
C PRO A 35 32.73 -19.83 -11.25
N SER A 36 33.60 -20.77 -10.87
CA SER A 36 34.39 -21.58 -11.82
C SER A 36 33.54 -22.43 -12.78
N ALA A 37 32.30 -22.73 -12.40
CA ALA A 37 31.31 -23.40 -13.25
C ALA A 37 30.85 -22.52 -14.43
N LEU A 38 30.84 -21.19 -14.25
CA LEU A 38 30.40 -20.23 -15.25
C LEU A 38 31.53 -19.94 -16.24
N LYS A 39 31.49 -20.57 -17.42
CA LYS A 39 32.44 -20.31 -18.52
C LYS A 39 32.03 -19.11 -19.36
N LEU A 40 31.91 -17.94 -18.72
CA LEU A 40 31.47 -16.71 -19.38
C LEU A 40 32.65 -15.95 -20.00
N SER A 41 32.53 -15.57 -21.28
CA SER A 41 33.55 -14.81 -22.01
C SER A 41 33.58 -13.33 -21.65
N SER A 42 32.48 -12.80 -21.12
CA SER A 42 32.34 -11.40 -20.69
C SER A 42 31.30 -11.28 -19.57
N TYR A 43 31.74 -10.82 -18.39
CA TYR A 43 30.89 -10.42 -17.28
C TYR A 43 31.62 -9.31 -16.49
N PRO A 44 30.91 -8.35 -15.83
CA PRO A 44 31.58 -7.33 -15.04
C PRO A 44 32.54 -7.91 -13.99
N ARG A 45 33.76 -7.39 -13.94
CA ARG A 45 34.84 -7.91 -13.05
C ARG A 45 34.53 -7.81 -11.56
N ASN A 46 33.63 -6.90 -11.17
CA ASN A 46 33.29 -6.63 -9.77
C ASN A 46 31.89 -7.15 -9.42
N GLN A 47 31.33 -8.08 -10.20
CA GLN A 47 30.06 -8.71 -9.87
C GLN A 47 30.20 -9.56 -8.61
N ILE A 48 29.25 -9.38 -7.69
CA ILE A 48 29.05 -10.30 -6.58
C ILE A 48 28.00 -11.34 -6.98
N TRP A 49 28.29 -12.59 -6.65
CA TRP A 49 27.44 -13.73 -6.95
C TRP A 49 26.91 -14.32 -5.64
N ALA A 50 25.59 -14.39 -5.50
CA ALA A 50 24.96 -15.24 -4.50
C ALA A 50 24.86 -16.66 -5.06
N ILE A 51 25.56 -17.59 -4.40
CA ILE A 51 25.63 -19.01 -4.77
C ILE A 51 24.77 -19.79 -3.79
N PHE A 52 23.60 -20.22 -4.25
CA PHE A 52 22.64 -20.99 -3.46
C PHE A 52 22.63 -22.44 -3.92
N ALA A 53 22.91 -23.37 -3.00
CA ALA A 53 22.85 -24.80 -3.26
C ALA A 53 21.46 -25.34 -2.91
N GLY A 54 20.66 -25.62 -3.94
CA GLY A 54 19.40 -26.34 -3.80
C GLY A 54 19.60 -27.85 -3.67
N SER A 55 18.50 -28.60 -3.67
CA SER A 55 18.51 -30.06 -3.56
C SER A 55 19.14 -30.76 -4.76
N ASP A 56 18.85 -30.27 -5.98
CA ASP A 56 19.30 -30.85 -7.25
C ASP A 56 19.88 -29.80 -8.23
N PHE A 57 20.15 -28.59 -7.75
CA PHE A 57 20.71 -27.49 -8.54
C PHE A 57 21.61 -26.56 -7.72
N THR A 58 22.47 -25.82 -8.41
CA THR A 58 23.17 -24.65 -7.86
C THR A 58 22.72 -23.41 -8.62
N LEU A 59 22.24 -22.40 -7.90
CA LEU A 59 21.92 -21.08 -8.45
C LEU A 59 23.13 -20.16 -8.30
N TYR A 60 23.45 -19.46 -9.39
CA TYR A 60 24.42 -18.36 -9.42
C TYR A 60 23.67 -17.08 -9.79
N LEU A 61 23.34 -16.27 -8.79
CA LEU A 61 22.56 -15.05 -8.93
C LEU A 61 23.48 -13.82 -8.83
N PRO A 62 23.53 -12.94 -9.85
CA PRO A 62 24.24 -11.67 -9.72
C PRO A 62 23.49 -10.75 -8.76
N VAL A 63 24.19 -10.27 -7.73
CA VAL A 63 23.63 -9.36 -6.73
C VAL A 63 24.53 -8.15 -6.51
N THR A 64 23.91 -7.04 -6.11
CA THR A 64 24.59 -5.81 -5.72
C THR A 64 24.22 -5.45 -4.28
N PRO A 65 25.17 -4.94 -3.47
CA PRO A 65 24.86 -4.45 -2.12
C PRO A 65 23.84 -3.32 -2.15
N SER A 66 22.97 -3.28 -1.15
CA SER A 66 22.01 -2.21 -0.92
C SER A 66 21.87 -1.93 0.57
N TYR A 67 21.43 -0.72 0.92
CA TYR A 67 21.00 -0.38 2.28
C TYR A 67 19.49 -0.19 2.38
N TYR A 68 18.78 -0.01 1.26
CA TYR A 68 17.35 0.25 1.27
C TYR A 68 16.57 -1.06 1.35
N MET A 69 15.86 -1.25 2.46
CA MET A 69 14.99 -2.41 2.76
C MET A 69 15.68 -3.78 2.83
N GLN A 70 16.84 -3.97 2.21
CA GLN A 70 17.56 -5.23 2.12
C GLN A 70 19.04 -5.01 1.83
N ARG A 71 19.87 -6.01 2.14
CA ARG A 71 21.33 -5.95 1.94
C ARG A 71 21.77 -6.28 0.52
N TRP A 72 20.98 -7.08 -0.19
CA TRP A 72 21.29 -7.57 -1.54
C TRP A 72 20.10 -7.33 -2.44
N VAL A 73 20.34 -6.72 -3.60
CA VAL A 73 19.40 -6.61 -4.71
C VAL A 73 19.91 -7.45 -5.88
N TYR A 74 19.02 -8.00 -6.69
CA TYR A 74 19.40 -8.61 -7.96
C TYR A 74 19.82 -7.53 -8.95
N GLY A 75 20.99 -7.65 -9.58
CA GLY A 75 21.47 -6.57 -10.43
C GLY A 75 22.96 -6.60 -10.74
N GLN A 76 23.41 -5.55 -11.41
CA GLN A 76 24.79 -5.38 -11.86
C GLN A 76 25.55 -4.36 -10.99
N PRO A 77 26.90 -4.31 -11.04
CA PRO A 77 27.70 -3.49 -10.13
C PRO A 77 27.55 -1.98 -10.36
N ASP A 78 27.06 -1.56 -11.52
CA ASP A 78 26.75 -0.17 -11.86
C ASP A 78 25.36 0.27 -11.39
N GLY A 79 24.61 -0.64 -10.74
CA GLY A 79 23.25 -0.39 -10.26
C GLY A 79 22.17 -0.64 -11.31
N SER A 80 22.51 -1.13 -12.50
CA SER A 80 21.50 -1.51 -13.49
C SER A 80 20.71 -2.76 -13.05
N GLU A 81 19.52 -2.91 -13.64
CA GLU A 81 18.69 -4.13 -13.50
C GLU A 81 19.48 -5.38 -13.90
N GLY A 82 19.07 -6.53 -13.36
CA GLY A 82 19.75 -7.80 -13.62
C GLY A 82 19.48 -8.36 -15.01
N ASP A 83 20.53 -8.85 -15.68
CA ASP A 83 20.52 -9.41 -17.04
C ASP A 83 20.54 -10.96 -17.06
N GLY A 84 19.74 -11.56 -16.17
CA GLY A 84 19.61 -13.00 -15.99
C GLY A 84 20.50 -13.60 -14.89
N TRP A 85 20.29 -14.89 -14.65
CA TRP A 85 21.05 -15.73 -13.70
C TRP A 85 21.39 -17.08 -14.34
N PHE A 86 22.16 -17.88 -13.62
CA PHE A 86 22.58 -19.20 -14.09
C PHE A 86 22.22 -20.30 -13.11
N ILE A 87 21.80 -21.45 -13.65
CA ILE A 87 21.50 -22.66 -12.90
C ILE A 87 22.41 -23.77 -13.38
N GLU A 88 23.06 -24.47 -12.46
CA GLU A 88 23.80 -25.70 -12.75
C GLU A 88 23.03 -26.92 -12.25
N ARG A 89 22.82 -27.89 -13.14
CA ARG A 89 22.25 -29.22 -12.83
C ARG A 89 23.12 -30.30 -13.45
N ASN A 90 23.57 -31.27 -12.67
CA ASN A 90 24.42 -32.38 -13.15
C ASN A 90 25.64 -31.93 -13.99
N GLY A 91 26.25 -30.79 -13.64
CA GLY A 91 27.40 -30.22 -14.36
C GLY A 91 27.07 -29.46 -15.66
N VAL A 92 25.78 -29.29 -15.98
CA VAL A 92 25.31 -28.46 -17.10
C VAL A 92 24.82 -27.13 -16.56
N VAL A 93 25.36 -26.04 -17.10
CA VAL A 93 24.98 -24.66 -16.74
C VAL A 93 24.02 -24.11 -17.79
N GLU A 94 22.88 -23.61 -17.34
CA GLU A 94 21.85 -22.97 -18.16
C GLU A 94 21.62 -21.53 -17.70
N SER A 95 21.34 -20.62 -18.63
CA SER A 95 21.00 -19.22 -18.34
C SER A 95 19.49 -19.05 -18.35
N GLN A 96 18.98 -18.28 -17.39
CA GLN A 96 17.56 -17.99 -17.20
C GLN A 96 17.39 -16.49 -16.95
N GLN A 97 16.22 -15.95 -17.28
CA GLN A 97 16.00 -14.49 -17.20
C GLN A 97 14.55 -14.08 -16.89
N TYR A 98 13.60 -15.01 -16.86
CA TYR A 98 12.19 -14.66 -16.68
C TYR A 98 11.59 -15.26 -15.42
N TYR A 99 10.60 -14.57 -14.84
CA TYR A 99 9.93 -14.99 -13.60
C TYR A 99 9.34 -16.40 -13.69
N GLN A 100 8.99 -16.92 -14.88
CA GLN A 100 8.56 -18.30 -15.08
C GLN A 100 9.63 -19.28 -14.59
N ASP A 101 10.87 -19.06 -15.02
CA ASP A 101 12.03 -19.89 -14.65
C ASP A 101 12.31 -19.75 -13.15
N TRP A 102 12.17 -18.54 -12.61
CA TRP A 102 12.34 -18.29 -11.18
C TRP A 102 11.30 -19.03 -10.33
N ILE A 103 10.04 -19.07 -10.77
CA ILE A 103 8.99 -19.84 -10.06
C ILE A 103 9.32 -21.34 -10.04
N GLU A 104 9.84 -21.90 -11.13
CA GLU A 104 10.26 -23.30 -11.15
C GLU A 104 11.44 -23.56 -10.19
N LEU A 105 12.36 -22.60 -10.06
CA LEU A 105 13.42 -22.66 -9.05
C LEU A 105 12.86 -22.61 -7.61
N LEU A 106 11.88 -21.75 -7.35
CA LEU A 106 11.21 -21.70 -6.06
C LEU A 106 10.49 -23.02 -5.76
N LYS A 107 9.85 -23.66 -6.75
CA LYS A 107 9.22 -24.98 -6.58
C LYS A 107 10.22 -26.06 -6.24
N ALA A 108 11.39 -26.07 -6.89
CA ALA A 108 12.46 -27.02 -6.60
C ALA A 108 13.03 -26.88 -5.17
N SER A 109 12.90 -25.68 -4.58
CA SER A 109 13.33 -25.38 -3.20
C SER A 109 12.22 -25.55 -2.17
N ALA A 110 10.96 -25.48 -2.59
CA ALA A 110 9.79 -25.51 -1.71
C ALA A 110 9.33 -26.93 -1.42
N HIS A 111 8.70 -27.11 -0.25
CA HIS A 111 7.93 -28.32 0.04
C HIS A 111 6.75 -28.47 -0.92
N GLU A 112 6.40 -29.70 -1.32
CA GLU A 112 5.34 -30.01 -2.30
C GLU A 112 4.00 -29.33 -1.99
N SER A 113 3.67 -29.16 -0.71
CA SER A 113 2.45 -28.47 -0.27
C SER A 113 2.35 -27.00 -0.68
N SER A 114 3.45 -26.37 -1.11
CA SER A 114 3.48 -24.98 -1.61
C SER A 114 3.46 -24.88 -3.13
N HIS A 115 3.55 -25.99 -3.88
CA HIS A 115 3.62 -25.95 -5.35
C HIS A 115 2.38 -25.36 -5.99
N SER A 116 1.18 -25.69 -5.50
CA SER A 116 -0.07 -25.11 -6.01
C SER A 116 -0.20 -23.60 -5.76
N LEU A 117 0.40 -23.10 -4.67
CA LEU A 117 0.46 -21.67 -4.37
C LEU A 117 1.41 -20.96 -5.35
N LEU A 118 2.56 -21.56 -5.65
CA LEU A 118 3.51 -21.07 -6.65
C LEU A 118 2.92 -21.08 -8.07
N ASP A 119 2.15 -22.11 -8.43
CA ASP A 119 1.39 -22.15 -9.70
C ASP A 119 0.36 -21.02 -9.77
N GLY A 120 -0.38 -20.80 -8.68
CA GLY A 120 -1.33 -19.69 -8.58
C GLY A 120 -0.65 -18.33 -8.72
N TYR A 121 0.51 -18.15 -8.10
CA TYR A 121 1.28 -16.92 -8.18
C TYR A 121 1.89 -16.69 -9.58
N LEU A 122 2.25 -17.76 -10.29
CA LEU A 122 2.65 -17.65 -11.70
C LEU A 122 1.51 -17.11 -12.58
N GLN A 123 0.27 -17.49 -12.32
CA GLN A 123 -0.88 -16.90 -13.01
C GLN A 123 -1.07 -15.44 -12.62
N GLU A 124 -0.81 -15.09 -11.37
CA GLU A 124 -0.83 -13.69 -10.90
C GLU A 124 0.23 -12.82 -11.59
N LEU A 125 1.46 -13.33 -11.77
CA LEU A 125 2.53 -12.67 -12.53
C LEU A 125 2.13 -12.43 -13.98
N LYS A 126 1.57 -13.44 -14.66
CA LYS A 126 1.06 -13.29 -16.04
C LYS A 126 -0.05 -12.25 -16.14
N CYS A 127 -0.94 -12.21 -15.16
CA CYS A 127 -1.98 -11.19 -15.05
C CYS A 127 -1.37 -9.78 -14.84
N ALA A 128 -0.41 -9.63 -13.93
CA ALA A 128 0.31 -8.37 -13.70
C ALA A 128 1.00 -7.88 -14.97
N GLU A 129 1.68 -8.76 -15.71
CA GLU A 129 2.38 -8.42 -16.96
C GLU A 129 1.41 -7.87 -18.01
N LYS A 130 0.30 -8.57 -18.21
CA LYS A 130 -0.73 -8.17 -19.17
C LYS A 130 -1.37 -6.85 -18.77
N HIS A 131 -1.76 -6.72 -17.51
CA HIS A 131 -2.41 -5.52 -17.00
C HIS A 131 -1.46 -4.32 -17.03
N LYS A 132 -0.15 -4.54 -16.79
CA LYS A 132 0.86 -3.49 -16.94
C LYS A 132 0.89 -2.96 -18.36
N GLY A 133 0.92 -3.82 -19.37
CA GLY A 133 0.90 -3.40 -20.78
C GLY A 133 -0.34 -2.57 -21.16
N LEU A 134 -1.51 -2.94 -20.63
CA LEU A 134 -2.75 -2.16 -20.81
C LEU A 134 -2.65 -0.79 -20.14
N CYS A 135 -2.13 -0.74 -18.91
CA CYS A 135 -1.99 0.51 -18.15
C CYS A 135 -0.93 1.44 -18.78
N ASP A 136 0.18 0.92 -19.28
CA ASP A 136 1.22 1.70 -19.97
C ASP A 136 0.67 2.31 -21.28
N SER A 137 -0.19 1.56 -21.98
CA SER A 137 -0.91 2.06 -23.17
C SER A 137 -1.89 3.17 -22.80
N ALA A 138 -2.67 2.99 -21.73
CA ALA A 138 -3.60 3.99 -21.21
C ALA A 138 -2.88 5.27 -20.76
N PHE A 139 -1.76 5.14 -20.03
CA PHE A 139 -0.92 6.26 -19.61
C PHE A 139 -0.46 7.09 -20.80
N SER A 140 0.02 6.42 -21.86
CA SER A 140 0.45 7.09 -23.09
C SER A 140 -0.70 7.82 -23.79
N GLN A 141 -1.88 7.20 -23.86
CA GLN A 141 -3.07 7.80 -24.48
C GLN A 141 -3.64 8.98 -23.69
N GLN A 142 -3.53 8.93 -22.36
CA GLN A 142 -4.06 9.95 -21.45
C GLN A 142 -3.02 11.05 -21.12
N SER A 143 -1.82 11.00 -21.70
CA SER A 143 -0.69 11.89 -21.39
C SER A 143 -1.07 13.38 -21.33
N GLU A 144 -1.78 13.90 -22.35
CA GLU A 144 -2.21 15.30 -22.38
C GLU A 144 -3.14 15.66 -21.22
N SER A 145 -4.10 14.76 -20.93
CA SER A 145 -5.01 14.91 -19.79
C SER A 145 -4.20 14.93 -18.49
N LEU A 146 -3.35 13.92 -18.25
CA LEU A 146 -2.55 13.76 -17.03
C LEU A 146 -1.64 14.97 -16.76
N MET A 147 -1.09 15.59 -17.80
CA MET A 147 -0.21 16.77 -17.70
C MET A 147 -0.93 18.07 -17.31
N GLN A 148 -2.27 18.11 -17.35
CA GLN A 148 -3.01 19.27 -16.89
C GLN A 148 -2.75 19.49 -15.38
N PRO A 149 -2.26 20.67 -14.95
CA PRO A 149 -1.99 20.96 -13.55
C PRO A 149 -3.25 20.81 -12.68
N ILE A 150 -3.15 20.05 -11.58
CA ILE A 150 -4.31 19.81 -10.71
C ILE A 150 -4.84 21.09 -10.07
N SER A 151 -4.00 22.11 -9.87
CA SER A 151 -4.41 23.42 -9.35
C SER A 151 -5.38 24.15 -10.29
N GLN A 152 -5.36 23.83 -11.60
CA GLN A 152 -6.26 24.42 -12.60
C GLN A 152 -7.63 23.73 -12.70
N LEU A 153 -7.81 22.59 -12.04
CA LEU A 153 -9.11 21.92 -11.99
C LEU A 153 -10.00 22.63 -10.96
N GLU A 154 -11.15 23.15 -11.36
CA GLU A 154 -12.00 23.97 -10.46
C GLU A 154 -12.60 23.19 -9.29
N ARG A 155 -12.92 21.90 -9.50
CA ARG A 155 -13.65 21.07 -8.52
C ARG A 155 -12.70 20.15 -7.78
N TRP A 156 -12.76 20.13 -6.44
CA TRP A 156 -11.84 19.36 -5.58
C TRP A 156 -11.83 17.86 -5.91
N GLU A 157 -12.98 17.26 -6.23
CA GLU A 157 -13.07 15.84 -6.53
C GLU A 157 -12.41 15.51 -7.87
N LYS A 158 -12.36 16.46 -8.81
CA LYS A 158 -11.61 16.27 -10.06
C LYS A 158 -10.12 16.26 -9.79
N LYS A 159 -9.64 17.09 -8.85
CA LYS A 159 -8.24 17.06 -8.37
C LYS A 159 -7.92 15.71 -7.75
N LEU A 160 -8.80 15.23 -6.85
CA LEU A 160 -8.64 13.93 -6.19
C LEU A 160 -8.65 12.77 -7.20
N LEU A 161 -9.65 12.70 -8.07
CA LEU A 161 -9.77 11.64 -9.07
C LEU A 161 -8.60 11.66 -10.05
N ARG A 162 -8.08 12.84 -10.42
CA ARG A 162 -6.86 12.95 -11.22
C ARG A 162 -5.65 12.41 -10.46
N ALA A 163 -5.49 12.75 -9.19
CA ALA A 163 -4.40 12.23 -8.36
C ALA A 163 -4.51 10.71 -8.15
N ASP A 164 -5.72 10.18 -7.96
CA ASP A 164 -6.00 8.73 -7.92
C ASP A 164 -5.63 8.05 -9.25
N GLN A 165 -5.96 8.66 -10.40
CA GLN A 165 -5.59 8.15 -11.71
C GLN A 165 -4.06 8.14 -11.89
N ILE A 166 -3.37 9.23 -11.53
CA ILE A 166 -1.90 9.31 -11.59
C ILE A 166 -1.28 8.22 -10.69
N ALA A 167 -1.73 8.12 -9.44
CA ALA A 167 -1.30 7.07 -8.51
C ALA A 167 -1.53 5.66 -9.05
N SER A 168 -2.61 5.45 -9.80
CA SER A 168 -2.95 4.13 -10.31
C SER A 168 -1.94 3.60 -11.32
N TYR A 169 -1.13 4.44 -11.95
CA TYR A 169 -0.06 4.01 -12.85
C TYR A 169 1.22 3.59 -12.12
N LEU A 170 1.38 3.91 -10.83
CA LEU A 170 2.50 3.45 -10.03
C LEU A 170 2.15 2.17 -9.24
N ASP A 171 2.99 1.15 -9.33
CA ASP A 171 2.81 -0.07 -8.52
C ASP A 171 3.15 0.18 -7.04
N HIS A 172 2.49 -0.56 -6.15
CA HIS A 172 2.86 -0.59 -4.72
C HIS A 172 4.37 -0.84 -4.55
N PRO A 173 5.13 -0.05 -3.77
CA PRO A 173 6.60 -0.07 -3.80
C PRO A 173 7.25 -1.45 -3.59
N TYR A 174 6.70 -2.28 -2.70
CA TYR A 174 7.34 -3.53 -2.28
C TYR A 174 6.70 -4.82 -2.77
N TYR A 175 5.52 -4.77 -3.40
CA TYR A 175 4.80 -6.00 -3.76
C TYR A 175 4.99 -6.32 -5.25
N PRO A 176 5.51 -7.49 -5.65
CA PRO A 176 5.94 -7.70 -7.04
C PRO A 176 4.81 -7.59 -8.05
N THR A 177 3.67 -8.22 -7.78
CA THR A 177 2.51 -8.28 -8.68
C THR A 177 1.45 -7.24 -8.34
N ALA A 178 1.83 -6.06 -7.84
CA ALA A 178 0.88 -5.04 -7.39
C ALA A 178 -0.13 -4.61 -8.48
N ARG A 179 0.28 -4.69 -9.75
CA ARG A 179 -0.56 -4.42 -10.93
C ARG A 179 -1.69 -5.41 -11.15
N ALA A 180 -1.56 -6.64 -10.66
CA ALA A 180 -2.53 -7.71 -10.89
C ALA A 180 -3.87 -7.38 -10.24
N LYS A 181 -4.91 -7.31 -11.07
CA LYS A 181 -6.32 -7.25 -10.65
C LYS A 181 -6.97 -8.57 -11.04
N PHE A 182 -6.49 -9.65 -10.42
CA PHE A 182 -6.78 -11.01 -10.83
C PHE A 182 -8.28 -11.32 -10.67
N GLY A 183 -8.90 -11.81 -11.74
CA GLY A 183 -10.35 -12.03 -11.82
C GLY A 183 -11.07 -11.02 -12.70
N LEU A 184 -10.40 -9.93 -13.09
CA LEU A 184 -10.93 -8.97 -14.06
C LEU A 184 -10.43 -9.30 -15.47
N SER A 185 -11.31 -9.17 -16.46
CA SER A 185 -10.92 -9.18 -17.88
C SER A 185 -10.35 -7.84 -18.31
N ASP A 186 -9.72 -7.79 -19.49
CA ASP A 186 -9.19 -6.55 -20.07
C ASP A 186 -10.30 -5.48 -20.23
N HIS A 187 -11.48 -5.90 -20.66
CA HIS A 187 -12.64 -5.01 -20.78
C HIS A 187 -13.13 -4.50 -19.43
N ASP A 188 -13.10 -5.35 -18.39
CA ASP A 188 -13.46 -4.92 -17.03
C ASP A 188 -12.47 -3.88 -16.51
N LEU A 189 -11.18 -3.99 -16.83
CA LEU A 189 -10.20 -2.98 -16.47
C LEU A 189 -10.49 -1.65 -17.14
N GLU A 190 -10.69 -1.65 -18.46
CA GLU A 190 -10.97 -0.43 -19.23
C GLU A 190 -12.22 0.30 -18.70
N GLN A 191 -13.22 -0.46 -18.28
CA GLN A 191 -14.50 0.10 -17.82
C GLN A 191 -14.49 0.55 -16.34
N PHE A 192 -13.76 -0.15 -15.47
CA PHE A 192 -13.91 0.02 -14.01
C PHE A 192 -12.62 0.39 -13.27
N ALA A 193 -11.45 0.33 -13.90
CA ALA A 193 -10.18 0.62 -13.22
C ALA A 193 -9.84 2.13 -13.29
N PRO A 194 -9.24 2.69 -12.21
CA PRO A 194 -8.91 4.11 -12.13
C PRO A 194 -7.92 4.57 -13.21
N GLU A 195 -7.09 3.68 -13.77
CA GLU A 195 -6.19 3.99 -14.88
C GLU A 195 -6.93 4.57 -16.11
N PHE A 196 -8.19 4.20 -16.31
CA PHE A 196 -9.00 4.63 -17.47
C PHE A 196 -10.00 5.74 -17.14
N ALA A 197 -10.16 6.06 -15.85
CA ALA A 197 -11.02 7.13 -15.32
C ALA A 197 -12.45 7.17 -15.91
N GLN A 198 -13.04 6.01 -16.21
CA GLN A 198 -14.41 5.90 -16.72
C GLN A 198 -15.43 5.95 -15.58
N SER A 199 -16.52 6.70 -15.78
CA SER A 199 -17.69 6.64 -14.90
C SER A 199 -18.64 5.51 -15.32
N PHE A 200 -19.37 4.95 -14.36
CA PHE A 200 -20.37 3.91 -14.57
C PHE A 200 -21.50 4.02 -13.55
N GLU A 201 -22.62 3.32 -13.75
CA GLU A 201 -23.73 3.29 -12.78
C GLU A 201 -23.64 2.06 -11.87
N LEU A 202 -23.93 2.26 -10.58
CA LEU A 202 -24.03 1.15 -9.63
C LEU A 202 -25.28 0.29 -9.92
N ARG A 203 -25.17 -1.00 -9.60
CA ARG A 203 -26.34 -1.88 -9.53
C ARG A 203 -26.89 -1.86 -8.11
N TRP A 204 -28.17 -2.20 -7.98
CA TRP A 204 -28.89 -2.13 -6.72
C TRP A 204 -29.62 -3.44 -6.45
N LEU A 205 -29.61 -3.84 -5.18
CA LEU A 205 -30.38 -4.97 -4.67
C LEU A 205 -31.43 -4.42 -3.70
N ALA A 206 -32.68 -4.86 -3.81
CA ALA A 206 -33.67 -4.70 -2.75
C ALA A 206 -33.59 -5.93 -1.83
N ILE A 207 -33.18 -5.72 -0.58
CA ILE A 207 -33.01 -6.80 0.40
C ILE A 207 -34.02 -6.60 1.53
N GLU A 208 -34.72 -7.66 1.94
CA GLU A 208 -35.66 -7.60 3.06
C GLU A 208 -35.03 -6.94 4.31
N LYS A 209 -35.75 -6.00 4.91
CA LYS A 209 -35.29 -5.23 6.09
C LYS A 209 -34.90 -6.11 7.26
N SER A 210 -35.51 -7.28 7.40
CA SER A 210 -35.20 -8.28 8.44
C SER A 210 -33.80 -8.87 8.32
N LEU A 211 -33.17 -8.78 7.15
CA LEU A 211 -31.85 -9.34 6.85
C LEU A 211 -30.73 -8.29 6.91
N VAL A 212 -31.08 -7.00 6.76
CA VAL A 212 -30.11 -5.91 6.67
C VAL A 212 -29.87 -5.29 8.03
N THR A 213 -28.59 -5.10 8.36
CA THR A 213 -28.17 -4.21 9.45
C THR A 213 -27.56 -2.95 8.88
N LEU A 214 -28.11 -1.79 9.24
CA LEU A 214 -27.55 -0.47 8.91
C LEU A 214 -26.97 0.18 10.16
N THR A 215 -25.82 0.83 10.04
CA THR A 215 -25.18 1.51 11.19
C THR A 215 -25.75 2.91 11.45
N SER A 216 -26.37 3.53 10.44
CA SER A 216 -27.04 4.83 10.50
C SER A 216 -27.97 4.99 9.27
N PRO A 217 -28.79 6.06 9.15
CA PRO A 217 -29.58 6.31 7.94
C PRO A 217 -28.72 6.50 6.68
N GLN A 218 -29.23 6.06 5.53
CA GLN A 218 -28.56 6.24 4.24
C GLN A 218 -28.42 7.73 3.87
N PRO A 219 -27.39 8.13 3.10
CA PRO A 219 -27.24 9.51 2.67
C PRO A 219 -28.27 9.88 1.59
N GLU A 220 -28.52 11.18 1.43
CA GLU A 220 -29.58 11.72 0.55
C GLU A 220 -29.43 11.32 -0.93
N CYS A 221 -28.23 10.97 -1.38
CA CYS A 221 -27.98 10.53 -2.75
C CYS A 221 -28.41 9.08 -3.05
N TRP A 222 -28.88 8.33 -2.04
CA TRP A 222 -29.44 6.99 -2.28
C TRP A 222 -30.68 7.05 -3.18
N PRO A 223 -30.83 6.13 -4.14
CA PRO A 223 -32.01 6.10 -4.98
C PRO A 223 -33.27 5.71 -4.21
N THR A 224 -34.41 6.03 -4.80
CA THR A 224 -35.71 5.45 -4.45
C THR A 224 -35.90 4.10 -5.15
N MET A 225 -36.85 3.29 -4.65
CA MET A 225 -37.24 2.02 -5.31
C MET A 225 -37.65 2.25 -6.78
N GLU A 226 -38.41 3.30 -7.05
CA GLU A 226 -38.87 3.62 -8.41
C GLU A 226 -37.73 3.97 -9.37
N GLN A 227 -36.70 4.69 -8.88
CA GLN A 227 -35.54 5.06 -9.68
C GLN A 227 -34.73 3.84 -10.15
N VAL A 228 -34.73 2.76 -9.38
CA VAL A 228 -34.08 1.49 -9.74
C VAL A 228 -35.05 0.50 -10.42
N GLY A 229 -36.27 0.93 -10.74
CA GLY A 229 -37.26 0.15 -11.49
C GLY A 229 -38.09 -0.82 -10.64
N LEU A 230 -38.19 -0.59 -9.33
CA LEU A 230 -39.00 -1.38 -8.40
C LEU A 230 -40.24 -0.60 -7.94
N PRO A 231 -41.34 -1.28 -7.55
CA PRO A 231 -42.52 -0.63 -6.98
C PRO A 231 -42.20 0.18 -5.72
N ALA A 232 -42.79 1.38 -5.58
CA ALA A 232 -42.52 2.27 -4.44
C ALA A 232 -42.81 1.65 -3.07
N ASP A 233 -43.81 0.77 -2.98
CA ASP A 233 -44.23 0.09 -1.75
C ASP A 233 -43.20 -0.92 -1.24
N PHE A 234 -42.21 -1.33 -2.05
CA PHE A 234 -41.09 -2.15 -1.59
C PHE A 234 -40.26 -1.44 -0.51
N ALA A 235 -40.25 -0.11 -0.48
CA ALA A 235 -39.57 0.66 0.57
C ALA A 235 -40.14 0.38 1.98
N LEU A 236 -41.34 -0.21 2.08
CA LEU A 236 -41.92 -0.64 3.35
C LEU A 236 -41.25 -1.90 3.91
N SER A 237 -40.78 -2.81 3.04
CA SER A 237 -40.29 -4.14 3.41
C SER A 237 -38.82 -4.41 3.07
N HIS A 238 -38.22 -3.63 2.17
CA HIS A 238 -36.85 -3.80 1.69
C HIS A 238 -36.02 -2.53 1.87
N GLU A 239 -34.70 -2.70 1.98
CA GLU A 239 -33.69 -1.66 1.84
C GLU A 239 -32.97 -1.80 0.49
N LEU A 240 -32.57 -0.67 -0.10
CA LEU A 240 -31.71 -0.66 -1.28
C LEU A 240 -30.23 -0.75 -0.89
N PHE A 241 -29.56 -1.73 -1.49
CA PHE A 241 -28.18 -2.09 -1.23
C PHE A 241 -27.33 -1.90 -2.49
N PRO A 242 -26.26 -1.08 -2.46
CA PRO A 242 -25.41 -0.86 -3.62
C PRO A 242 -24.54 -2.10 -3.90
N ALA A 243 -24.37 -2.42 -5.17
CA ALA A 243 -23.51 -3.51 -5.62
C ALA A 243 -22.69 -3.09 -6.84
N HIS A 244 -21.41 -3.49 -6.85
CA HIS A 244 -20.57 -3.30 -8.03
C HIS A 244 -21.10 -4.19 -9.18
N PRO A 245 -21.20 -3.70 -10.43
CA PRO A 245 -21.64 -4.51 -11.56
C PRO A 245 -20.86 -5.82 -11.69
N LEU A 246 -19.53 -5.75 -11.58
CA LEU A 246 -18.65 -6.93 -11.59
C LEU A 246 -18.97 -7.95 -10.49
N THR A 247 -19.25 -7.50 -9.27
CA THR A 247 -19.58 -8.40 -8.16
C THR A 247 -20.84 -9.17 -8.46
N LEU A 248 -21.92 -8.49 -8.89
CA LEU A 248 -23.16 -9.18 -9.25
C LEU A 248 -22.98 -10.18 -10.39
N ARG A 249 -22.21 -9.82 -11.43
CA ARG A 249 -21.91 -10.74 -12.54
C ARG A 249 -21.19 -12.02 -12.10
N SER A 250 -20.45 -11.96 -10.99
CA SER A 250 -19.67 -13.07 -10.46
C SER A 250 -20.41 -13.93 -9.42
N LEU A 251 -21.65 -13.57 -9.05
CA LEU A 251 -22.44 -14.36 -8.11
C LEU A 251 -23.18 -15.50 -8.82
N ASP A 252 -23.15 -16.70 -8.23
CA ASP A 252 -23.94 -17.85 -8.70
C ASP A 252 -25.44 -17.69 -8.39
N GLY A 253 -25.78 -16.83 -7.43
CA GLY A 253 -27.14 -16.53 -7.01
C GLY A 253 -27.20 -15.48 -5.92
N LEU A 254 -28.40 -14.97 -5.66
CA LEU A 254 -28.66 -13.98 -4.61
C LEU A 254 -29.17 -14.67 -3.34
N PRO A 255 -28.92 -14.11 -2.14
CA PRO A 255 -29.51 -14.59 -0.90
C PRO A 255 -31.05 -14.59 -0.98
N SER A 256 -31.69 -15.50 -0.25
CA SER A 256 -33.16 -15.46 -0.10
C SER A 256 -33.59 -14.10 0.44
N GLY A 257 -34.73 -13.58 -0.02
CA GLY A 257 -35.20 -12.24 0.36
C GLY A 257 -34.43 -11.09 -0.30
N THR A 258 -33.67 -11.37 -1.36
CA THR A 258 -32.96 -10.37 -2.18
C THR A 258 -33.47 -10.36 -3.61
N ILE A 259 -33.69 -9.16 -4.15
CA ILE A 259 -34.15 -8.93 -5.51
C ILE A 259 -33.16 -7.99 -6.21
N GLU A 260 -32.61 -8.40 -7.35
CA GLU A 260 -31.83 -7.49 -8.19
C GLU A 260 -32.75 -6.46 -8.85
N ALA A 261 -32.43 -5.18 -8.66
CA ALA A 261 -33.20 -4.10 -9.26
C ALA A 261 -32.98 -4.07 -10.79
N PRO A 262 -34.05 -3.88 -11.60
CA PRO A 262 -33.94 -3.91 -13.06
C PRO A 262 -33.06 -2.79 -13.65
N ILE A 263 -32.97 -1.65 -12.99
CA ILE A 263 -32.31 -0.44 -13.52
C ILE A 263 -31.07 -0.12 -12.66
N ALA A 264 -29.93 0.05 -13.31
CA ALA A 264 -28.74 0.63 -12.69
C ALA A 264 -28.99 2.11 -12.39
N TYR A 265 -28.43 2.62 -11.30
CA TYR A 265 -28.62 4.01 -10.91
C TYR A 265 -27.42 4.52 -10.12
N LEU A 266 -27.26 5.83 -10.07
CA LEU A 266 -26.18 6.55 -9.41
C LEU A 266 -24.87 6.39 -10.18
N GLU A 267 -24.55 7.41 -10.98
CA GLU A 267 -23.29 7.48 -11.70
C GLU A 267 -22.13 7.73 -10.72
N VAL A 268 -21.10 6.91 -10.83
CA VAL A 268 -19.94 6.89 -9.95
C VAL A 268 -18.63 6.77 -10.74
N THR A 269 -17.53 7.20 -10.13
CA THR A 269 -16.18 7.10 -10.71
C THR A 269 -15.25 6.32 -9.77
N PRO A 270 -14.49 5.32 -10.25
CA PRO A 270 -13.61 4.52 -9.40
C PRO A 270 -12.42 5.33 -8.88
N THR A 271 -12.05 5.09 -7.63
CA THR A 271 -10.82 5.61 -6.98
C THR A 271 -9.69 4.59 -7.07
N LEU A 272 -8.52 4.89 -6.50
CA LEU A 272 -7.32 4.02 -6.52
C LEU A 272 -7.57 2.56 -6.07
N SER A 273 -8.54 2.34 -5.17
CA SER A 273 -8.89 0.99 -4.70
C SER A 273 -9.77 0.17 -5.66
N VAL A 274 -10.18 0.75 -6.80
CA VAL A 274 -11.18 0.27 -7.78
C VAL A 274 -12.60 0.22 -7.19
N ARG A 275 -12.76 -0.46 -6.06
CA ARG A 275 -14.06 -0.76 -5.43
C ARG A 275 -14.64 0.35 -4.56
N THR A 276 -13.84 1.37 -4.23
CA THR A 276 -14.37 2.61 -3.67
C THR A 276 -14.63 3.55 -4.83
N VAL A 277 -15.84 4.06 -4.92
CA VAL A 277 -16.27 4.93 -6.02
C VAL A 277 -16.75 6.27 -5.46
N VAL A 278 -16.47 7.36 -6.17
CA VAL A 278 -16.98 8.71 -5.89
C VAL A 278 -18.36 8.84 -6.51
N VAL A 279 -19.34 9.37 -5.79
CA VAL A 279 -20.67 9.66 -6.34
C VAL A 279 -20.64 10.98 -7.11
N ASN A 280 -20.83 10.95 -8.43
CA ASN A 280 -20.61 12.13 -9.29
C ASN A 280 -21.52 13.32 -8.94
N THR A 281 -22.75 13.04 -8.51
CA THR A 281 -23.76 14.04 -8.11
C THR A 281 -23.62 14.52 -6.67
N ALA A 282 -22.88 13.79 -5.83
CA ALA A 282 -22.60 14.13 -4.44
C ALA A 282 -21.15 13.75 -4.10
N PRO A 283 -20.14 14.46 -4.63
CA PRO A 283 -18.75 14.00 -4.61
C PRO A 283 -18.14 13.80 -3.23
N GLN A 284 -18.72 14.42 -2.19
CA GLN A 284 -18.31 14.20 -0.81
C GLN A 284 -18.61 12.77 -0.33
N VAL A 285 -19.53 12.06 -0.99
CA VAL A 285 -19.93 10.69 -0.68
C VAL A 285 -19.14 9.71 -1.57
N HIS A 286 -18.36 8.85 -0.93
CA HIS A 286 -17.68 7.74 -1.57
C HIS A 286 -18.27 6.43 -1.06
N ILE A 287 -18.56 5.48 -1.96
CA ILE A 287 -19.14 4.19 -1.61
C ILE A 287 -18.09 3.10 -1.83
N LYS A 288 -17.72 2.38 -0.76
CA LYS A 288 -16.86 1.18 -0.82
C LYS A 288 -17.76 -0.04 -0.89
N VAL A 289 -17.69 -0.76 -2.00
CA VAL A 289 -18.41 -2.01 -2.22
C VAL A 289 -17.45 -3.20 -2.32
N PRO A 290 -17.90 -4.45 -2.07
CA PRO A 290 -17.14 -5.65 -2.35
C PRO A 290 -16.87 -5.78 -3.84
N LEU A 291 -15.69 -6.28 -4.18
CA LEU A 291 -15.29 -6.61 -5.54
C LEU A 291 -14.61 -7.98 -5.52
N ILE A 292 -15.16 -8.96 -6.25
CA ILE A 292 -14.62 -10.33 -6.32
C ILE A 292 -13.42 -10.34 -7.26
N MET A 293 -12.36 -9.65 -6.84
CA MET A 293 -11.05 -9.66 -7.46
C MET A 293 -9.99 -9.90 -6.37
N ARG A 294 -8.87 -10.48 -6.78
CA ARG A 294 -7.68 -10.63 -5.94
C ARG A 294 -6.62 -9.64 -6.36
N SER A 295 -5.95 -9.04 -5.38
CA SER A 295 -4.80 -8.16 -5.61
C SER A 295 -3.92 -8.20 -4.39
N LEU A 296 -2.60 -8.06 -4.59
CA LEU A 296 -1.60 -8.28 -3.56
C LEU A 296 -1.66 -9.72 -3.00
N GLY A 297 -1.79 -10.71 -3.88
CA GLY A 297 -1.77 -12.12 -3.49
C GLY A 297 -3.12 -12.83 -3.49
N THR A 298 -3.06 -14.15 -3.58
CA THR A 298 -4.23 -15.04 -3.75
C THR A 298 -5.21 -15.02 -2.58
N LYS A 299 -4.75 -14.70 -1.36
CA LYS A 299 -5.58 -14.66 -0.14
C LYS A 299 -6.34 -13.34 0.02
N ASN A 300 -5.97 -12.31 -0.73
CA ASN A 300 -6.49 -10.94 -0.59
C ASN A 300 -7.63 -10.66 -1.59
N ILE A 301 -8.79 -11.31 -1.36
CA ILE A 301 -10.02 -11.01 -2.08
C ILE A 301 -10.62 -9.71 -1.52
N ARG A 302 -11.02 -8.79 -2.40
CA ARG A 302 -11.51 -7.46 -2.02
C ARG A 302 -12.98 -7.44 -1.55
N LEU A 303 -13.25 -8.20 -0.49
CA LEU A 303 -14.53 -8.21 0.25
C LEU A 303 -14.49 -7.24 1.45
N ILE A 304 -15.62 -7.07 2.14
CA ILE A 304 -15.74 -6.20 3.33
C ILE A 304 -16.23 -7.04 4.50
N LYS A 305 -15.46 -7.11 5.59
CA LYS A 305 -15.90 -7.79 6.81
C LYS A 305 -16.87 -6.86 7.56
N PRO A 306 -18.04 -7.33 8.04
CA PRO A 306 -18.98 -6.46 8.76
C PRO A 306 -18.38 -5.72 9.96
N SER A 307 -17.44 -6.33 10.69
CA SER A 307 -16.76 -5.68 11.82
C SER A 307 -16.05 -4.37 11.43
N THR A 308 -15.52 -4.28 10.20
CA THR A 308 -14.85 -3.09 9.66
C THR A 308 -15.74 -1.84 9.74
N LEU A 309 -17.07 -1.97 9.58
CA LEU A 309 -17.98 -0.82 9.64
C LEU A 309 -17.94 -0.16 11.04
N TYR A 310 -17.92 -0.99 12.08
CA TYR A 310 -17.94 -0.53 13.46
C TYR A 310 -16.56 -0.07 13.92
N ASP A 311 -15.52 -0.82 13.57
CA ASP A 311 -14.12 -0.49 13.93
C ASP A 311 -13.64 0.77 13.19
N GLY A 312 -14.02 0.96 11.92
CA GLY A 312 -13.75 2.19 11.17
C GLY A 312 -14.44 3.41 11.80
N HIS A 313 -15.73 3.28 12.15
CA HIS A 313 -16.45 4.35 12.86
C HIS A 313 -15.88 4.64 14.26
N TRP A 314 -15.34 3.62 14.94
CA TRP A 314 -14.62 3.81 16.20
C TRP A 314 -13.41 4.73 16.00
N PHE A 315 -12.59 4.49 14.99
CA PHE A 315 -11.42 5.32 14.69
C PHE A 315 -11.82 6.71 14.20
N GLU A 316 -12.84 6.84 13.36
CA GLU A 316 -13.39 8.14 12.96
C GLU A 316 -13.70 9.01 14.18
N ARG A 317 -14.47 8.48 15.14
CA ARG A 317 -14.89 9.22 16.34
C ARG A 317 -13.70 9.64 17.19
N LEU A 318 -12.74 8.73 17.40
CA LEU A 318 -11.54 9.02 18.16
C LEU A 318 -10.69 10.10 17.48
N LEU A 319 -10.39 9.91 16.20
CA LEU A 319 -9.51 10.78 15.44
C LEU A 319 -10.10 12.17 15.25
N THR A 320 -11.41 12.26 15.01
CA THR A 320 -12.13 13.56 14.99
C THR A 320 -12.04 14.27 16.33
N HIS A 321 -12.19 13.53 17.44
CA HIS A 321 -12.08 14.13 18.76
C HIS A 321 -10.66 14.62 19.05
N LEU A 322 -9.63 13.83 18.73
CA LEU A 322 -8.23 14.21 18.92
C LEU A 322 -7.85 15.44 18.09
N GLU A 323 -8.32 15.54 16.84
CA GLU A 323 -8.16 16.73 15.99
C GLU A 323 -8.73 17.99 16.64
N GLN A 324 -9.83 17.87 17.39
CA GLN A 324 -10.52 19.00 17.99
C GLN A 324 -9.98 19.38 19.38
N THR A 325 -9.43 18.42 20.13
CA THR A 325 -9.10 18.61 21.55
C THR A 325 -7.61 18.61 21.86
N ASP A 326 -6.78 17.99 21.02
CA ASP A 326 -5.33 17.98 21.23
C ASP A 326 -4.64 19.15 20.52
N LYS A 327 -3.92 19.96 21.30
CA LYS A 327 -3.26 21.18 20.82
C LYS A 327 -2.22 20.95 19.72
N ASP A 328 -1.55 19.79 19.71
CA ASP A 328 -0.46 19.51 18.78
C ASP A 328 -1.03 18.92 17.50
N LEU A 329 -2.12 18.15 17.61
CA LEU A 329 -2.81 17.55 16.48
C LEU A 329 -3.82 18.50 15.80
N HIS A 330 -4.28 19.55 16.48
CA HIS A 330 -5.31 20.44 15.96
C HIS A 330 -4.93 21.06 14.60
N GLY A 331 -5.82 20.90 13.62
CA GLY A 331 -5.59 21.38 12.25
C GLY A 331 -4.42 20.74 11.50
N THR A 332 -3.83 19.66 12.02
CA THR A 332 -2.74 18.94 11.36
C THR A 332 -3.25 17.76 10.55
N PHE A 333 -4.34 17.12 10.97
CA PHE A 333 -4.95 16.04 10.24
C PHE A 333 -6.48 16.07 10.33
N PHE A 334 -7.18 15.31 9.50
CA PHE A 334 -8.60 14.99 9.68
C PHE A 334 -8.89 13.57 9.16
N HIS A 335 -10.05 13.02 9.53
CA HIS A 335 -10.49 11.69 9.08
C HIS A 335 -11.80 11.79 8.29
N CYS A 336 -11.97 10.96 7.28
CA CYS A 336 -13.27 10.83 6.58
C CYS A 336 -14.32 10.26 7.53
N TYR A 337 -15.59 10.65 7.40
CA TYR A 337 -16.65 10.04 8.20
C TYR A 337 -17.03 8.69 7.62
N GLU A 338 -17.00 7.63 8.43
CA GLU A 338 -17.32 6.24 8.08
C GLU A 338 -18.51 5.72 8.92
N LYS A 339 -19.33 6.63 9.47
CA LYS A 339 -20.50 6.34 10.32
C LYS A 339 -21.57 5.46 9.65
N HIS A 340 -21.64 5.46 8.32
CA HIS A 340 -22.68 4.79 7.58
C HIS A 340 -22.14 3.60 6.79
N GLY A 341 -22.82 2.46 6.95
CA GLY A 341 -22.63 1.26 6.17
C GLY A 341 -23.79 0.30 6.40
N GLY A 342 -23.86 -0.73 5.56
CA GLY A 342 -24.85 -1.79 5.66
C GLY A 342 -24.20 -3.15 5.47
N HIS A 343 -24.76 -4.19 6.10
CA HIS A 343 -24.36 -5.58 5.88
C HIS A 343 -25.53 -6.56 6.06
N VAL A 344 -25.37 -7.75 5.46
CA VAL A 344 -26.29 -8.89 5.60
C VAL A 344 -25.59 -10.00 6.38
N GLY A 345 -25.86 -10.07 7.68
CA GLY A 345 -25.21 -11.04 8.58
C GLY A 345 -23.68 -10.94 8.51
N ASP A 346 -23.00 -12.09 8.48
CA ASP A 346 -21.54 -12.15 8.36
C ASP A 346 -21.02 -12.28 6.92
N ASP A 347 -21.90 -12.16 5.91
CA ASP A 347 -21.51 -12.31 4.51
C ASP A 347 -20.74 -11.09 4.01
N LYS A 348 -19.46 -11.32 3.69
CA LYS A 348 -18.52 -10.26 3.28
C LYS A 348 -18.79 -9.71 1.88
N THR A 349 -19.67 -10.35 1.13
CA THR A 349 -20.06 -10.00 -0.24
C THR A 349 -21.25 -9.04 -0.27
N PHE A 350 -22.05 -9.05 0.80
CA PHE A 350 -23.22 -8.19 0.98
C PHE A 350 -22.97 -7.23 2.14
N ALA A 351 -21.96 -6.38 1.97
CA ALA A 351 -21.60 -5.30 2.88
C ALA A 351 -21.26 -4.05 2.06
N TYR A 352 -21.41 -2.84 2.61
CA TYR A 352 -20.88 -1.62 2.01
C TYR A 352 -20.51 -0.62 3.11
N ILE A 353 -19.60 0.30 2.78
CA ILE A 353 -19.21 1.42 3.65
C ILE A 353 -19.37 2.71 2.87
N VAL A 354 -19.98 3.71 3.48
CA VAL A 354 -19.97 5.08 2.97
C VAL A 354 -18.90 5.87 3.69
N ARG A 355 -18.04 6.52 2.89
CA ARG A 355 -17.13 7.55 3.38
C ARG A 355 -17.65 8.90 2.98
N GLU A 356 -17.83 9.78 3.94
CA GLU A 356 -18.23 11.16 3.71
C GLU A 356 -17.04 12.06 4.04
N TYR A 357 -16.52 12.77 3.04
CA TYR A 357 -15.57 13.84 3.29
C TYR A 357 -16.34 15.03 3.89
N PRO A 358 -15.90 15.61 5.03
CA PRO A 358 -16.55 16.77 5.63
C PRO A 358 -16.17 18.09 4.93
N GLN A 359 -17.14 18.78 4.31
CA GLN A 359 -16.90 19.93 3.42
C GLN A 359 -16.01 21.02 4.04
N SER A 360 -16.14 21.26 5.35
CA SER A 360 -15.34 22.23 6.09
C SER A 360 -13.82 22.00 6.02
N TYR A 361 -13.36 20.80 5.66
CA TYR A 361 -11.94 20.44 5.67
C TYR A 361 -11.28 20.44 4.28
N PHE A 362 -12.04 20.38 3.18
CA PHE A 362 -11.45 20.14 1.83
C PHE A 362 -11.97 21.04 0.70
N GLN A 363 -13.01 21.85 0.88
CA GLN A 363 -13.67 22.55 -0.24
C GLN A 363 -12.70 23.38 -1.10
N ASP A 364 -11.70 23.99 -0.47
CA ASP A 364 -10.67 24.81 -1.13
C ASP A 364 -9.31 24.09 -1.23
N LYS A 365 -9.26 22.78 -0.98
CA LYS A 365 -8.03 22.00 -0.95
C LYS A 365 -7.90 21.04 -2.12
N ALA A 366 -6.66 20.79 -2.54
CA ALA A 366 -6.33 19.66 -3.39
C ALA A 366 -6.03 18.43 -2.52
N LEU A 367 -6.83 17.38 -2.65
CA LEU A 367 -6.61 16.11 -1.97
C LEU A 367 -5.76 15.20 -2.85
N VAL A 368 -4.56 14.85 -2.40
CA VAL A 368 -3.61 14.03 -3.15
C VAL A 368 -3.23 12.79 -2.34
N PRO A 369 -3.61 11.58 -2.76
CA PRO A 369 -3.13 10.35 -2.15
C PRO A 369 -1.61 10.30 -2.17
N VAL A 370 -0.98 9.85 -1.09
CA VAL A 370 0.48 9.71 -1.02
C VAL A 370 0.99 8.82 -2.17
N ALA A 371 0.22 7.81 -2.57
CA ALA A 371 0.55 6.93 -3.69
C ALA A 371 0.79 7.66 -5.03
N ALA A 372 0.25 8.87 -5.18
CA ALA A 372 0.47 9.69 -6.37
C ALA A 372 1.85 10.36 -6.40
N LEU A 373 2.44 10.65 -5.24
CA LEU A 373 3.56 11.60 -5.12
C LEU A 373 4.79 11.19 -5.95
N ALA A 374 5.19 9.93 -5.86
CA ALA A 374 6.32 9.37 -6.60
C ALA A 374 5.92 8.82 -7.99
N SER A 375 4.70 9.07 -8.46
CA SER A 375 4.28 8.58 -9.78
C SER A 375 5.04 9.31 -10.88
N PRO A 376 5.58 8.59 -11.88
CA PRO A 376 6.17 9.22 -13.05
C PRO A 376 5.08 9.91 -13.87
N MET A 377 5.38 11.13 -14.29
CA MET A 377 4.54 11.94 -15.17
C MET A 377 5.00 11.78 -16.63
N PRO A 378 4.14 12.10 -17.62
CA PRO A 378 4.49 11.94 -19.03
C PRO A 378 5.73 12.71 -19.51
N ASP A 379 6.14 13.78 -18.81
CA ASP A 379 7.38 14.53 -19.07
C ASP A 379 8.63 13.91 -18.42
N GLY A 380 8.47 12.78 -17.73
CA GLY A 380 9.55 12.04 -17.06
C GLY A 380 9.83 12.47 -15.63
N ARG A 381 9.20 13.54 -15.13
CA ARG A 381 9.34 14.01 -13.73
C ARG A 381 8.44 13.22 -12.78
N LEU A 382 8.62 13.42 -11.47
CA LEU A 382 7.69 12.90 -10.46
C LEU A 382 6.51 13.86 -10.26
N PHE A 383 5.34 13.32 -9.93
CA PHE A 383 4.17 14.15 -9.65
C PHE A 383 4.41 15.15 -8.51
N LEU A 384 5.21 14.80 -7.49
CA LEU A 384 5.60 15.73 -6.42
C LEU A 384 6.34 16.98 -6.93
N GLU A 385 7.06 16.91 -8.05
CA GLU A 385 7.72 18.08 -8.64
C GLU A 385 6.66 19.04 -9.21
N HIS A 386 5.60 18.52 -9.83
CA HIS A 386 4.47 19.32 -10.29
C HIS A 386 3.68 19.93 -9.13
N LEU A 387 3.55 19.22 -8.01
CA LEU A 387 2.93 19.77 -6.80
C LEU A 387 3.79 20.91 -6.24
N ALA A 388 5.12 20.74 -6.22
CA ALA A 388 6.03 21.77 -5.75
C ALA A 388 5.98 23.03 -6.64
N GLU A 389 5.85 22.86 -7.96
CA GLU A 389 5.63 23.99 -8.89
C GLU A 389 4.34 24.75 -8.60
N GLN A 390 3.26 24.02 -8.27
CA GLN A 390 1.93 24.61 -8.09
C GLN A 390 1.74 25.26 -6.72
N TYR A 391 2.33 24.68 -5.66
CA TYR A 391 2.03 25.04 -4.27
C TYR A 391 3.26 25.53 -3.48
N TYR A 392 4.48 25.33 -3.98
CA TYR A 392 5.73 25.60 -3.25
C TYR A 392 6.75 26.43 -4.05
N GLN A 393 6.32 27.20 -5.04
CA GLN A 393 7.23 28.04 -5.85
C GLN A 393 8.40 27.25 -6.46
N GLN A 394 8.15 25.99 -6.85
CA GLN A 394 9.12 25.05 -7.41
C GLN A 394 10.18 24.53 -6.40
N ASP A 395 10.01 24.79 -5.10
CA ASP A 395 10.90 24.28 -4.06
C ASP A 395 10.46 22.90 -3.56
N THR A 396 10.91 21.87 -4.28
CA THR A 396 10.64 20.47 -3.95
C THR A 396 11.23 20.03 -2.60
N LEU A 397 12.33 20.65 -2.14
CA LEU A 397 12.97 20.26 -0.88
C LEU A 397 12.22 20.83 0.33
N THR A 398 11.72 22.06 0.23
CA THR A 398 10.82 22.62 1.26
C THR A 398 9.51 21.83 1.32
N TRP A 399 8.93 21.48 0.16
CA TRP A 399 7.78 20.57 0.10
C TRP A 399 8.06 19.25 0.85
N PHE A 400 9.22 18.63 0.61
CA PHE A 400 9.57 17.35 1.23
C PHE A 400 9.73 17.47 2.76
N LYS A 401 10.34 18.56 3.25
CA LYS A 401 10.47 18.84 4.69
C LYS A 401 9.12 18.95 5.37
N ASP A 402 8.21 19.77 4.82
CA ASP A 402 6.86 19.95 5.37
C ASP A 402 6.07 18.63 5.42
N TYR A 403 6.20 17.81 4.37
CA TYR A 403 5.58 16.49 4.29
C TYR A 403 6.09 15.55 5.39
N VAL A 404 7.41 15.45 5.57
CA VAL A 404 8.02 14.61 6.60
C VAL A 404 7.68 15.13 8.00
N GLU A 405 7.77 16.43 8.25
CA GLU A 405 7.38 17.07 9.52
C GLU A 405 5.93 16.79 9.88
N LEU A 406 5.01 16.90 8.92
CA LEU A 406 3.60 16.61 9.13
C LEU A 406 3.38 15.14 9.54
N LEU A 407 3.95 14.19 8.79
CA LEU A 407 3.79 12.76 9.09
C LEU A 407 4.43 12.38 10.43
N CYS A 408 5.63 12.87 10.72
CA CYS A 408 6.31 12.62 11.99
C CYS A 408 5.48 13.18 13.15
N LYS A 409 5.03 14.43 13.04
CA LYS A 409 4.22 15.09 14.06
C LYS A 409 2.95 14.32 14.39
N VAL A 410 2.16 13.95 13.36
CA VAL A 410 0.89 13.26 13.58
C VAL A 410 1.11 11.85 14.13
N HIS A 411 1.91 11.03 13.44
CA HIS A 411 2.00 9.61 13.76
C HIS A 411 2.80 9.33 15.03
N LEU A 412 3.87 10.09 15.33
CA LEU A 412 4.58 9.93 16.60
C LEU A 412 3.77 10.45 17.77
N THR A 413 2.99 11.53 17.61
CA THR A 413 2.09 11.98 18.69
C THR A 413 1.03 10.91 18.98
N LEU A 414 0.40 10.32 17.96
CA LEU A 414 -0.56 9.24 18.13
C LEU A 414 0.06 8.00 18.81
N TRP A 415 1.27 7.59 18.39
CA TRP A 415 1.94 6.44 18.97
C TRP A 415 2.37 6.72 20.42
N ILE A 416 3.16 7.77 20.63
CA ILE A 416 3.84 8.02 21.91
C ILE A 416 2.89 8.58 22.96
N ARG A 417 1.92 9.42 22.60
CA ARG A 417 0.97 9.98 23.59
C ARG A 417 -0.19 9.03 23.86
N TYR A 418 -0.75 8.42 22.81
CA TYR A 418 -2.02 7.70 22.90
C TYR A 418 -1.92 6.19 22.73
N GLY A 419 -0.78 5.65 22.31
CA GLY A 419 -0.63 4.22 22.05
C GLY A 419 -1.38 3.78 20.78
N ILE A 420 -1.41 4.62 19.75
CA ILE A 420 -2.12 4.36 18.50
C ILE A 420 -1.14 4.37 17.32
N ALA A 421 -1.16 3.34 16.49
CA ALA A 421 -0.48 3.32 15.20
C ALA A 421 -1.51 3.15 14.08
N LEU A 422 -1.62 4.16 13.22
CA LEU A 422 -2.57 4.16 12.10
C LEU A 422 -2.04 3.38 10.91
N GLU A 423 -2.94 2.89 10.05
CA GLU A 423 -2.55 2.26 8.79
C GLU A 423 -2.34 3.32 7.71
N SER A 424 -1.30 4.14 7.88
CA SER A 424 -0.86 5.18 6.95
C SER A 424 -0.10 4.61 5.75
N ASN A 425 -0.69 3.62 5.08
CA ASN A 425 -0.14 3.22 3.79
C ASN A 425 -0.45 4.32 2.76
N GLN A 426 0.27 4.30 1.64
CA GLN A 426 0.18 5.35 0.62
C GLN A 426 -1.23 5.55 0.02
N GLN A 427 -2.13 4.56 0.14
CA GLN A 427 -3.50 4.66 -0.35
C GLN A 427 -4.46 5.26 0.69
N ASN A 428 -4.14 5.13 1.98
CA ASN A 428 -4.97 5.56 3.10
C ASN A 428 -4.60 6.96 3.60
N ALA A 429 -3.35 7.38 3.39
CA ALA A 429 -2.86 8.72 3.65
C ALA A 429 -3.06 9.61 2.40
N ILE A 430 -3.66 10.79 2.62
CA ILE A 430 -3.91 11.81 1.61
C ILE A 430 -3.33 13.12 2.13
N ILE A 431 -2.54 13.82 1.33
CA ILE A 431 -2.08 15.17 1.65
C ILE A 431 -3.06 16.17 1.05
N ALA A 432 -3.65 17.00 1.91
CA ALA A 432 -4.51 18.10 1.53
C ALA A 432 -3.70 19.39 1.45
N PHE A 433 -3.64 19.99 0.28
CA PHE A 433 -2.97 21.28 0.02
C PHE A 433 -4.01 22.39 -0.03
N ASP A 434 -3.88 23.43 0.80
CA ASP A 434 -4.64 24.67 0.59
C ASP A 434 -3.98 25.57 -0.47
N GLU A 435 -4.63 26.67 -0.81
CA GLU A 435 -4.13 27.64 -1.81
C GLU A 435 -2.79 28.27 -1.43
N GLN A 436 -2.42 28.28 -0.15
CA GLN A 436 -1.14 28.79 0.34
C GLN A 436 -0.05 27.71 0.37
N GLY A 437 -0.39 26.47 0.02
CA GLY A 437 0.50 25.32 0.04
C GLY A 437 0.61 24.63 1.40
N LYS A 438 -0.13 25.05 2.42
CA LYS A 438 -0.07 24.39 3.74
C LYS A 438 -0.66 22.97 3.64
N MET A 439 0.13 22.00 4.09
CA MET A 439 -0.28 20.61 4.14
C MET A 439 -1.14 20.29 5.37
N THR A 440 -2.12 19.40 5.18
CA THR A 440 -2.89 18.73 6.24
C THR A 440 -3.04 17.27 5.88
N LEU A 441 -2.89 16.35 6.83
CA LEU A 441 -3.04 14.92 6.58
C LEU A 441 -4.54 14.53 6.61
N ALA A 442 -5.04 13.92 5.55
CA ALA A 442 -6.36 13.33 5.53
C ALA A 442 -6.23 11.80 5.59
N MET A 443 -6.92 11.18 6.52
CA MET A 443 -6.89 9.74 6.74
C MET A 443 -8.24 9.08 6.40
N LYS A 444 -8.17 7.84 5.92
CA LYS A 444 -9.31 6.94 5.70
C LYS A 444 -8.89 5.49 5.93
N ASP A 445 -9.85 4.56 6.04
CA ASP A 445 -9.58 3.11 6.12
C ASP A 445 -8.63 2.71 7.27
N ASN A 446 -8.98 3.08 8.50
CA ASN A 446 -8.20 2.74 9.69
C ASN A 446 -8.73 1.51 10.46
N ASP A 447 -9.52 0.64 9.81
CA ASP A 447 -10.07 -0.59 10.41
C ASP A 447 -9.01 -1.69 10.68
N ALA A 448 -7.75 -1.42 10.37
CA ALA A 448 -6.61 -2.29 10.63
C ALA A 448 -5.44 -1.58 11.37
N ALA A 449 -5.72 -0.39 11.94
CA ALA A 449 -4.84 0.30 12.88
C ALA A 449 -4.57 -0.56 14.14
N ARG A 450 -3.58 -0.17 14.94
CA ARG A 450 -3.23 -0.85 16.20
C ARG A 450 -3.38 0.10 17.37
N ILE A 451 -3.84 -0.45 18.49
CA ILE A 451 -3.97 0.26 19.76
C ILE A 451 -3.38 -0.57 20.90
N TRP A 452 -2.54 0.05 21.73
CA TRP A 452 -2.03 -0.55 22.95
C TRP A 452 -2.87 -0.04 24.14
N PRO A 453 -3.76 -0.88 24.72
CA PRO A 453 -4.73 -0.42 25.70
C PRO A 453 -4.10 0.18 26.96
N GLU A 454 -2.94 -0.31 27.41
CA GLU A 454 -2.28 0.18 28.62
C GLU A 454 -1.89 1.65 28.52
N ARG A 455 -1.38 2.09 27.36
CA ARG A 455 -1.06 3.49 27.10
C ARG A 455 -2.34 4.30 26.88
N PHE A 456 -3.28 3.77 26.09
CA PHE A 456 -4.53 4.45 25.77
C PHE A 456 -5.44 4.68 26.99
N GLN A 457 -5.42 3.78 27.99
CA GLN A 457 -6.28 3.84 29.18
C GLN A 457 -6.21 5.19 29.92
N THR A 458 -5.03 5.83 29.91
CA THR A 458 -4.82 7.15 30.51
C THR A 458 -5.69 8.24 29.88
N PHE A 459 -5.97 8.13 28.59
CA PHE A 459 -6.80 9.03 27.81
C PHE A 459 -8.24 8.53 27.64
N GLU A 460 -8.47 7.21 27.73
CA GLU A 460 -9.75 6.58 27.41
C GLU A 460 -10.95 7.18 28.15
N GLN A 461 -10.77 7.71 29.37
CA GLN A 461 -11.84 8.36 30.12
C GLN A 461 -12.37 9.64 29.45
N GLN A 462 -11.52 10.36 28.72
CA GLN A 462 -11.83 11.60 28.01
C GLN A 462 -12.20 11.35 26.54
N SER A 463 -11.85 10.15 26.03
CA SER A 463 -12.19 9.69 24.69
C SER A 463 -13.70 9.44 24.51
N PRO A 464 -14.26 9.71 23.30
CA PRO A 464 -15.62 9.34 22.95
C PRO A 464 -15.82 7.81 22.79
N VAL A 465 -14.73 7.05 22.74
CA VAL A 465 -14.73 5.61 22.45
C VAL A 465 -14.00 4.82 23.53
N LYS A 466 -14.34 3.53 23.64
CA LYS A 466 -13.71 2.58 24.56
C LYS A 466 -13.08 1.42 23.79
N CYS A 467 -11.88 0.99 24.16
CA CYS A 467 -11.18 -0.15 23.54
C CYS A 467 -12.04 -1.42 23.53
N ALA A 468 -12.83 -1.64 24.58
CA ALA A 468 -13.75 -2.79 24.69
C ALA A 468 -14.86 -2.83 23.60
N GLN A 469 -15.04 -1.75 22.83
CA GLN A 469 -15.99 -1.69 21.71
C GLN A 469 -15.41 -2.22 20.40
N LEU A 470 -14.09 -2.38 20.31
CA LEU A 470 -13.43 -2.90 19.11
C LEU A 470 -13.79 -4.37 18.91
N LEU A 471 -14.21 -4.70 17.69
CA LEU A 471 -14.69 -6.04 17.33
C LEU A 471 -13.54 -6.91 16.81
N ASP A 472 -12.70 -6.37 15.93
CA ASP A 472 -11.50 -7.08 15.49
C ASP A 472 -10.42 -7.09 16.58
N GLN A 473 -10.26 -8.25 17.22
CA GLN A 473 -9.29 -8.46 18.30
C GLN A 473 -7.84 -8.23 17.87
N ARG A 474 -7.57 -8.15 16.55
CA ARG A 474 -6.24 -7.83 16.02
C ARG A 474 -5.94 -6.33 16.08
N ILE A 475 -6.91 -5.45 16.34
CA ILE A 475 -6.62 -4.01 16.50
C ILE A 475 -5.91 -3.79 17.83
N THR A 476 -6.38 -4.41 18.90
CA THR A 476 -5.75 -4.38 20.22
C THR A 476 -4.46 -5.19 20.26
N VAL A 477 -3.39 -4.60 20.79
CA VAL A 477 -2.08 -5.25 20.96
C VAL A 477 -1.64 -5.24 22.42
N ASP A 478 -0.81 -6.22 22.79
CA ASP A 478 -0.39 -6.41 24.17
C ASP A 478 0.83 -5.57 24.57
N ASN A 479 1.53 -4.97 23.61
CA ASN A 479 2.75 -4.21 23.87
C ASN A 479 2.99 -3.09 22.84
N GLU A 480 3.88 -2.17 23.21
CA GLU A 480 4.28 -1.03 22.39
C GLU A 480 5.06 -1.42 21.12
N LEU A 481 5.78 -2.55 21.14
CA LEU A 481 6.58 -2.99 19.99
C LEU A 481 5.71 -3.20 18.75
N ALA A 482 4.48 -3.70 18.90
CA ALA A 482 3.57 -3.85 17.78
C ALA A 482 3.18 -2.50 17.13
N LEU A 483 3.13 -1.42 17.91
CA LEU A 483 2.92 -0.07 17.38
C LEU A 483 4.16 0.42 16.63
N GLY A 484 5.34 0.21 17.21
CA GLY A 484 6.61 0.55 16.56
C GLY A 484 6.82 -0.21 15.25
N GLN A 485 6.49 -1.50 15.20
CA GLN A 485 6.54 -2.30 13.97
C GLN A 485 5.61 -1.73 12.90
N MET A 486 4.40 -1.30 13.28
CA MET A 486 3.46 -0.69 12.35
C MET A 486 3.95 0.67 11.87
N PHE A 487 4.44 1.53 12.76
CA PHE A 487 5.02 2.82 12.39
C PHE A 487 6.21 2.63 11.43
N THR A 488 7.17 1.77 11.77
CA THR A 488 8.36 1.51 10.95
C THR A 488 7.98 0.99 9.57
N THR A 489 7.10 -0.02 9.49
CA THR A 489 6.84 -0.68 8.21
C THR A 489 5.83 0.03 7.31
N ILE A 490 4.93 0.83 7.90
CA ILE A 490 3.86 1.50 7.16
C ILE A 490 4.22 2.98 6.98
N THR A 491 4.35 3.74 8.07
CA THR A 491 4.62 5.19 8.00
C THR A 491 6.04 5.48 7.53
N LEU A 492 7.07 4.83 8.11
CA LEU A 492 8.44 5.15 7.73
C LEU A 492 8.83 4.53 6.38
N GLN A 493 8.66 3.22 6.21
CA GLN A 493 9.12 2.54 4.99
C GLN A 493 8.19 2.80 3.79
N LEU A 494 6.91 2.42 3.89
CA LEU A 494 5.99 2.52 2.77
C LEU A 494 5.58 3.95 2.41
N ASP A 495 5.39 4.83 3.39
CA ASP A 495 4.98 6.21 3.16
C ASP A 495 6.21 7.08 2.85
N ILE A 496 7.11 7.29 3.82
CA ILE A 496 8.22 8.27 3.72
C ILE A 496 9.40 7.77 2.86
N ALA A 497 9.99 6.61 3.18
CA ALA A 497 11.24 6.16 2.57
C ALA A 497 11.05 5.81 1.08
N ALA A 498 9.87 5.33 0.68
CA ALA A 498 9.53 5.15 -0.73
C ALA A 498 9.61 6.46 -1.54
N ILE A 499 9.23 7.61 -0.94
CA ILE A 499 9.37 8.92 -1.56
C ILE A 499 10.83 9.38 -1.58
N VAL A 500 11.59 9.13 -0.51
CA VAL A 500 13.05 9.40 -0.46
C VAL A 500 13.76 8.72 -1.62
N GLU A 501 13.55 7.41 -1.79
CA GLU A 501 14.23 6.65 -2.84
C GLU A 501 13.79 7.05 -4.25
N ALA A 502 12.51 7.42 -4.43
CA ALA A 502 12.02 7.96 -5.69
C ALA A 502 12.70 9.30 -6.04
N MET A 503 12.78 10.22 -5.07
CA MET A 503 13.44 11.52 -5.24
C MET A 503 14.95 11.36 -5.51
N ALA A 504 15.62 10.45 -4.81
CA ALA A 504 17.04 10.17 -4.99
C ALA A 504 17.32 9.57 -6.38
N THR A 505 16.51 8.59 -6.80
CA THR A 505 16.61 7.96 -8.13
C THR A 505 16.43 8.99 -9.26
N LYS A 506 15.60 10.01 -9.04
CA LYS A 506 15.38 11.11 -9.99
C LYS A 506 16.42 12.22 -9.93
N GLY A 507 17.36 12.15 -8.98
CA GLY A 507 18.42 13.14 -8.82
C GLY A 507 17.95 14.47 -8.24
N ILE A 508 16.82 14.52 -7.54
CA ILE A 508 16.30 15.73 -6.89
C ILE A 508 17.23 16.15 -5.73
N ALA A 509 17.67 15.16 -4.94
CA ALA A 509 18.71 15.28 -3.93
C ALA A 509 19.29 13.90 -3.64
N THR A 510 20.42 13.82 -2.93
CA THR A 510 21.00 12.54 -2.55
C THR A 510 20.15 11.86 -1.48
N SER A 511 20.09 10.52 -1.50
CA SER A 511 19.36 9.73 -0.49
C SER A 511 19.86 10.05 0.92
N ALA A 512 21.17 10.24 1.09
CA ALA A 512 21.80 10.63 2.35
C ALA A 512 21.19 11.91 2.94
N TYR A 513 21.10 12.98 2.14
CA TYR A 513 20.49 14.25 2.56
C TYR A 513 19.01 14.08 2.89
N LEU A 514 18.28 13.34 2.08
CA LEU A 514 16.85 13.11 2.29
C LEU A 514 16.59 12.30 3.58
N TYR A 515 17.40 11.27 3.86
CA TYR A 515 17.34 10.55 5.13
C TYR A 515 17.79 11.39 6.32
N GLU A 516 18.73 12.32 6.14
CA GLU A 516 19.09 13.30 7.18
C GLU A 516 17.87 14.15 7.57
N VAL A 517 17.09 14.64 6.58
CA VAL A 517 15.84 15.37 6.83
C VAL A 517 14.83 14.51 7.62
N VAL A 518 14.67 13.24 7.24
CA VAL A 518 13.79 12.29 7.95
C VAL A 518 14.25 12.05 9.39
N THR A 519 15.53 11.75 9.59
CA THR A 519 16.12 11.52 10.91
C THR A 519 15.98 12.74 11.81
N ASN A 520 16.24 13.95 11.30
CA ASN A 520 16.11 15.20 12.05
C ASN A 520 14.66 15.45 12.49
N SER A 521 13.69 15.25 11.59
CA SER A 521 12.27 15.45 11.88
C SER A 521 11.74 14.45 12.93
N LEU A 522 12.10 13.17 12.79
CA LEU A 522 11.78 12.13 13.76
C LEU A 522 12.39 12.45 15.14
N SER A 523 13.68 12.81 15.18
CA SER A 523 14.39 13.12 16.41
C SER A 523 13.80 14.35 17.10
N GLN A 524 13.54 15.42 16.35
CA GLN A 524 12.93 16.65 16.89
C GLN A 524 11.57 16.36 17.53
N GLN A 525 10.71 15.60 16.84
CA GLN A 525 9.39 15.28 17.36
C GLN A 525 9.46 14.36 18.60
N LEU A 526 10.36 13.37 18.61
CA LEU A 526 10.58 12.51 19.78
C LEU A 526 11.12 13.32 20.96
N ASN A 527 12.10 14.20 20.76
CA ASN A 527 12.62 15.07 21.82
C ASN A 527 11.52 15.97 22.39
N GLN A 528 10.66 16.55 21.54
CA GLN A 528 9.53 17.36 22.00
C GLN A 528 8.54 16.55 22.84
N LEU A 529 8.25 15.30 22.46
CA LEU A 529 7.36 14.41 23.23
C LEU A 529 8.00 13.97 24.57
N ASP A 530 9.31 13.76 24.58
CA ASP A 530 10.08 13.43 25.78
C ASP A 530 10.10 14.62 26.77
N GLU A 531 10.32 15.84 26.28
CA GLU A 531 10.23 17.08 27.07
C GLU A 531 8.84 17.31 27.68
N GLN A 532 7.80 16.79 27.03
CA GLN A 532 6.43 16.79 27.53
C GLN A 532 6.14 15.66 28.54
N GLY A 533 7.14 14.81 28.82
CA GLY A 533 7.07 13.73 29.81
C GLY A 533 6.55 12.40 29.26
N HIS A 534 6.50 12.22 27.94
CA HIS A 534 6.11 10.94 27.35
C HIS A 534 7.31 10.01 27.17
N ASN A 535 7.13 8.71 27.42
CA ASN A 535 8.20 7.73 27.22
C ASN A 535 8.44 7.48 25.72
N THR A 536 9.62 7.88 25.26
CA THR A 536 10.11 7.75 23.87
C THR A 536 11.19 6.67 23.70
N LYS A 537 11.56 5.96 24.77
CA LYS A 537 12.72 5.07 24.80
C LYS A 537 12.69 4.02 23.70
N LEU A 538 11.58 3.29 23.56
CA LEU A 538 11.48 2.23 22.55
C LEU A 538 11.59 2.79 21.12
N ALA A 539 11.00 3.96 20.86
CA ALA A 539 11.10 4.58 19.54
C ALA A 539 12.55 4.98 19.20
N ASN A 540 13.29 5.54 20.16
CA ASN A 540 14.72 5.85 19.99
C ASN A 540 15.55 4.57 19.75
N GLU A 541 15.36 3.53 20.57
CA GLU A 541 16.05 2.25 20.41
C GLU A 541 15.79 1.65 19.02
N MET A 542 14.55 1.66 18.56
CA MET A 542 14.16 1.08 17.27
C MET A 542 14.66 1.91 16.07
N LEU A 543 14.55 3.23 16.13
CA LEU A 543 14.80 4.12 14.98
C LEU A 543 16.26 4.55 14.86
N PHE A 544 16.98 4.71 15.97
CA PHE A 544 18.30 5.34 15.99
C PHE A 544 19.42 4.50 16.63
N GLU A 545 19.12 3.41 17.31
CA GLU A 545 20.15 2.56 17.93
C GLU A 545 20.25 1.19 17.26
N SER A 546 19.12 0.61 16.85
CA SER A 546 19.11 -0.69 16.17
C SER A 546 19.77 -0.60 14.79
N PRO A 547 20.71 -1.51 14.45
CA PRO A 547 21.33 -1.54 13.13
C PRO A 547 20.37 -2.00 12.03
N ASN A 548 19.25 -2.63 12.42
CA ASN A 548 18.21 -3.08 11.49
C ASN A 548 16.85 -2.53 11.90
N LEU A 549 15.99 -2.30 10.91
CA LEU A 549 14.58 -1.98 11.06
C LEU A 549 13.72 -3.23 10.84
N TYR A 550 12.53 -3.24 11.43
CA TYR A 550 11.53 -4.24 11.09
C TYR A 550 11.08 -4.07 9.64
N ALA A 551 10.97 -5.16 8.91
CA ALA A 551 10.43 -5.25 7.56
C ALA A 551 9.16 -6.10 7.57
N LYS A 552 8.18 -5.70 6.78
CA LYS A 552 6.94 -6.47 6.58
C LYS A 552 7.13 -7.50 5.47
N TYR A 553 6.90 -8.76 5.77
CA TYR A 553 7.04 -9.87 4.82
C TYR A 553 5.70 -10.15 4.13
N LEU A 554 5.58 -9.64 2.91
CA LEU A 554 4.33 -9.60 2.14
C LEU A 554 4.15 -10.83 1.24
N LEU A 555 5.25 -11.35 0.68
CA LEU A 555 5.21 -12.38 -0.35
C LEU A 555 5.15 -13.80 0.26
N SER A 556 6.03 -14.08 1.22
CA SER A 556 6.15 -15.37 1.90
C SER A 556 4.83 -15.78 2.58
N SER A 557 4.35 -14.97 3.51
CA SER A 557 3.15 -15.24 4.31
C SER A 557 1.83 -15.07 3.51
N GLY A 558 1.82 -14.10 2.59
CA GLY A 558 0.62 -13.69 1.85
C GLY A 558 0.30 -14.54 0.62
N SER A 559 1.29 -15.17 -0.01
CA SER A 559 1.10 -15.75 -1.35
C SER A 559 1.83 -17.06 -1.60
N LEU A 560 3.07 -17.22 -1.13
CA LEU A 560 3.91 -18.34 -1.56
C LEU A 560 3.96 -19.51 -0.57
N LEU A 561 3.82 -19.27 0.72
CA LEU A 561 3.94 -20.31 1.74
C LEU A 561 2.58 -20.75 2.30
N SER A 562 2.48 -22.03 2.62
CA SER A 562 1.40 -22.56 3.45
C SER A 562 1.50 -22.03 4.88
N LYS A 563 0.43 -22.14 5.67
CA LYS A 563 0.47 -21.77 7.11
C LYS A 563 1.46 -22.64 7.88
N GLU A 564 1.57 -23.92 7.53
CA GLU A 564 2.49 -24.88 8.13
C GLU A 564 3.96 -24.51 7.86
N ALA A 565 4.26 -23.98 6.67
CA ALA A 565 5.61 -23.56 6.29
C ALA A 565 5.97 -22.14 6.78
N SER A 566 5.00 -21.23 6.90
CA SER A 566 5.25 -19.84 7.31
C SER A 566 5.18 -19.59 8.81
N GLY A 567 4.47 -20.42 9.58
CA GLY A 567 4.27 -20.22 11.02
C GLY A 567 3.47 -18.97 11.40
N ALA A 568 2.96 -18.19 10.43
CA ALA A 568 2.30 -16.91 10.67
C ALA A 568 0.84 -17.09 11.14
N SER A 569 0.48 -16.44 12.25
CA SER A 569 -0.90 -16.37 12.76
C SER A 569 -1.75 -15.34 12.00
N ASP A 570 -1.15 -14.22 11.57
CA ASP A 570 -1.72 -13.24 10.65
C ASP A 570 -0.72 -12.87 9.55
N ILE A 571 -1.09 -13.20 8.30
CA ILE A 571 -0.28 -12.96 7.10
C ILE A 571 -0.04 -11.48 6.83
N ASN A 572 -0.94 -10.59 7.29
CA ASN A 572 -0.84 -9.16 7.04
C ASN A 572 0.04 -8.42 8.05
N LYS A 573 0.53 -9.11 9.09
CA LYS A 573 1.28 -8.52 10.20
C LYS A 573 2.46 -9.43 10.61
N PHE A 574 3.11 -10.03 9.60
CA PHE A 574 4.32 -10.82 9.74
C PHE A 574 5.55 -9.94 9.51
N TYR A 575 6.38 -9.79 10.55
CA TYR A 575 7.51 -8.86 10.58
C TYR A 575 8.82 -9.58 10.89
N GLY A 576 9.90 -9.20 10.21
CA GLY A 576 11.26 -9.62 10.55
C GLY A 576 12.18 -8.42 10.77
N LEU A 577 13.11 -8.53 11.72
CA LEU A 577 14.12 -7.49 12.00
C LEU A 577 15.33 -7.67 11.06
N SER A 578 15.18 -7.29 9.80
CA SER A 578 16.12 -7.66 8.72
C SER A 578 16.50 -6.54 7.76
N ALA A 579 15.72 -5.47 7.66
CA ALA A 579 16.05 -4.33 6.80
C ALA A 579 17.19 -3.53 7.42
N PRO A 580 18.24 -3.12 6.67
CA PRO A 580 19.24 -2.21 7.21
C PRO A 580 18.60 -0.90 7.68
N ASN A 581 19.12 -0.34 8.77
CA ASN A 581 18.62 0.93 9.27
C ASN A 581 19.20 2.12 8.48
N PHE A 582 18.50 2.52 7.42
CA PHE A 582 18.87 3.66 6.58
C PHE A 582 18.85 5.01 7.33
N LEU A 583 18.20 5.12 8.49
CA LEU A 583 18.24 6.34 9.32
C LEU A 583 19.61 6.58 9.97
N LEU A 584 20.47 5.56 10.01
CA LEU A 584 21.86 5.66 10.48
C LEU A 584 22.84 6.05 9.36
N LEU A 585 22.35 6.14 8.11
CA LEU A 585 23.15 6.33 6.90
C LEU A 585 22.82 7.68 6.25
N THR A 586 22.97 8.76 7.01
CA THR A 586 22.57 10.13 6.64
C THR A 586 23.67 10.95 5.97
N SER A 587 24.83 10.33 5.65
CA SER A 587 25.88 10.94 4.83
C SER A 587 26.28 9.99 3.69
N GLU A 588 26.77 10.56 2.58
CA GLU A 588 27.24 9.77 1.44
C GLU A 588 28.42 8.87 1.83
N GLU A 589 29.30 9.35 2.71
CA GLU A 589 30.42 8.56 3.24
C GLU A 589 29.93 7.38 4.07
N ALA A 590 28.90 7.57 4.90
CA ALA A 590 28.31 6.49 5.70
C ALA A 590 27.65 5.43 4.82
N GLN A 591 26.90 5.85 3.80
CA GLN A 591 26.30 4.93 2.82
C GLN A 591 27.36 4.19 2.01
N TYR A 592 28.38 4.89 1.52
CA TYR A 592 29.49 4.28 0.80
C TYR A 592 30.24 3.26 1.68
N ALA A 593 30.59 3.64 2.91
CA ALA A 593 31.26 2.75 3.85
C ALA A 593 30.43 1.50 4.16
N TYR A 594 29.11 1.65 4.34
CA TYR A 594 28.19 0.54 4.55
C TYR A 594 28.20 -0.45 3.36
N LEU A 595 28.09 0.08 2.13
CA LEU A 595 28.09 -0.76 0.93
C LEU A 595 29.45 -1.44 0.71
N GLU A 596 30.56 -0.74 0.96
CA GLU A 596 31.91 -1.32 0.86
C GLU A 596 32.17 -2.38 1.93
N ASP A 597 31.67 -2.20 3.17
CA ASP A 597 31.75 -3.23 4.22
C ASP A 597 31.03 -4.51 3.80
N ILE A 598 29.85 -4.39 3.18
CA ILE A 598 29.15 -5.54 2.60
C ILE A 598 30.01 -6.20 1.53
N LYS A 599 30.60 -5.45 0.58
CA LYS A 599 31.46 -6.03 -0.46
C LYS A 599 32.68 -6.74 0.13
N GLN A 600 33.31 -6.17 1.15
CA GLN A 600 34.49 -6.73 1.80
C GLN A 600 34.18 -7.97 2.65
N SER A 601 32.94 -8.10 3.13
CA SER A 601 32.47 -9.31 3.82
C SER A 601 32.36 -10.54 2.90
N VAL A 602 32.40 -10.32 1.58
CA VAL A 602 32.32 -11.36 0.55
C VAL A 602 33.73 -11.73 0.09
N SER A 603 34.25 -12.86 0.58
CA SER A 603 35.57 -13.41 0.24
C SER A 603 35.50 -14.59 -0.72
#